data_AF-A0A135TY84-F1
#
_entry.id   AF-A0A135TY84-F1
#
_cell.length_a   1.000
_cell.length_b   1.000
_cell.length_c   1.000
_cell.angle_alpha   90.00
_cell.angle_beta   90.00
_cell.angle_gamma   90.00
#
_symmetry.space_group_name_H-M   'P 1'
#
loop_
_entity.id
_entity.type
_entity.pdbx_description
1 polymer ?
#
loop_
_entity_poly.entity_id
_entity_poly.type
_entity_poly.pdbx_seq_one_letter_code
_entity_poly.pdbx_strand_id
1 'polypeptide(L)'
;MQAMPDNRQQSFDEIYGPPENFLEIEVRNVQQASTAAAQPPSPLACHDSSVCPSSPLNSPLIRPFSHAPEVRNPRTHGMGRSMYTDYEIVCRTNIPAFKLRASSVRRRYSDFEYFRDILERESARVTIPPLPGKVFTNRFSDDVIEGRRAGLEKFLRIVVGHPLLQTGSKVLAAFVQGEG
;
A
#
# COMPACT_ATOMS: atom_id res chain seq x y z
N MET A 1 48.25 -18.89 12.20
CA MET A 1 47.30 -20.02 12.17
C MET A 1 45.98 -19.45 11.67
N GLN A 2 45.62 -19.73 10.42
CA GLN A 2 44.38 -19.22 9.80
C GLN A 2 43.25 -20.23 10.11
N ALA A 3 42.18 -19.79 10.76
CA ALA A 3 41.03 -20.64 11.06
C ALA A 3 40.24 -20.95 9.77
N MET A 4 39.91 -22.22 9.56
CA MET A 4 39.04 -22.70 8.47
C MET A 4 37.58 -22.24 8.74
N PRO A 5 36.78 -21.89 7.72
CA PRO A 5 35.38 -21.53 7.93
C PRO A 5 34.54 -22.78 8.29
N ASP A 6 33.64 -22.62 9.25
CA ASP A 6 32.67 -23.63 9.69
C ASP A 6 31.82 -24.14 8.53
N ASN A 7 31.96 -25.44 8.22
CA ASN A 7 31.12 -26.14 7.27
C ASN A 7 29.79 -26.49 7.94
N ARG A 8 28.90 -25.50 8.03
CA ARG A 8 27.51 -25.75 8.46
C ARG A 8 26.80 -26.46 7.30
N GLN A 9 26.60 -27.77 7.42
CA GLN A 9 25.71 -28.53 6.52
C GLN A 9 24.34 -27.85 6.50
N GLN A 10 23.97 -27.29 5.35
CA GLN A 10 22.61 -26.79 5.11
C GLN A 10 21.65 -27.97 5.16
N SER A 11 20.54 -27.83 5.88
CA SER A 11 19.55 -28.90 5.97
C SER A 11 18.85 -29.06 4.61
N PHE A 12 18.39 -30.27 4.31
CA PHE A 12 17.72 -30.56 3.02
C PHE A 12 16.49 -29.66 2.78
N ASP A 13 15.80 -29.23 3.83
CA ASP A 13 14.67 -28.30 3.75
C ASP A 13 15.08 -26.87 3.33
N GLU A 14 16.34 -26.47 3.54
CA GLU A 14 16.88 -25.17 3.09
C GLU A 14 17.18 -25.16 1.59
N ILE A 15 17.51 -26.33 1.03
CA ILE A 15 17.89 -26.48 -0.39
C ILE A 15 16.65 -26.71 -1.27
N TYR A 16 15.63 -27.41 -0.76
CA TYR A 16 14.44 -27.78 -1.52
C TYR A 16 13.15 -27.09 -1.01
N GLY A 17 13.27 -26.15 -0.07
CA GLY A 17 12.15 -25.37 0.43
C GLY A 17 11.50 -24.51 -0.68
N PRO A 18 10.17 -24.33 -0.67
CA PRO A 18 9.49 -23.45 -1.62
C PRO A 18 10.06 -22.03 -1.48
N PRO A 19 10.54 -21.40 -2.58
CA PRO A 19 11.14 -20.07 -2.50
C PRO A 19 10.13 -19.06 -1.95
N GLU A 20 10.56 -18.24 -0.98
CA GLU A 20 9.69 -17.31 -0.24
C GLU A 20 9.09 -16.17 -1.08
N ASN A 21 9.39 -16.08 -2.38
CA ASN A 21 8.86 -15.04 -3.27
C ASN A 21 8.42 -15.63 -4.61
N PHE A 22 7.17 -16.09 -4.70
CA PHE A 22 6.50 -16.27 -5.98
C PHE A 22 5.79 -14.97 -6.37
N LEU A 23 6.31 -14.32 -7.41
CA LEU A 23 5.57 -13.32 -8.19
C LEU A 23 4.63 -14.09 -9.14
N GLU A 24 3.41 -14.39 -8.71
CA GLU A 24 2.36 -14.83 -9.63
C GLU A 24 1.93 -13.66 -10.51
N ILE A 25 2.29 -13.73 -11.79
CA ILE A 25 1.83 -12.80 -12.81
C ILE A 25 0.42 -13.26 -13.23
N GLU A 26 -0.63 -12.63 -12.70
CA GLU A 26 -1.98 -12.81 -13.22
C GLU A 26 -2.07 -12.24 -14.65
N VAL A 27 -2.04 -13.11 -15.65
CA VAL A 27 -2.42 -12.76 -17.03
C VAL A 27 -3.93 -12.68 -17.10
N ARG A 28 -4.50 -11.48 -16.93
CA ARG A 28 -5.93 -11.25 -17.22
C ARG A 28 -6.13 -11.26 -18.73
N ASN A 29 -6.77 -12.31 -19.23
CA ASN A 29 -7.17 -12.43 -20.62
C ASN A 29 -8.28 -11.38 -20.91
N VAL A 30 -7.91 -10.32 -21.63
CA VAL A 30 -8.86 -9.33 -22.16
C VAL A 30 -9.47 -9.91 -23.43
N GLN A 31 -10.50 -10.76 -23.29
CA GLN A 31 -11.53 -11.03 -24.30
C GLN A 31 -12.47 -12.15 -23.84
N GLN A 32 -13.69 -11.81 -23.47
CA GLN A 32 -14.89 -12.26 -24.19
C GLN A 32 -16.13 -11.62 -23.59
N ALA A 33 -16.64 -10.63 -24.32
CA ALA A 33 -18.01 -10.18 -24.19
C ALA A 33 -18.94 -11.12 -24.99
N SER A 34 -20.15 -11.30 -24.45
CA SER A 34 -21.41 -11.61 -25.14
C SER A 34 -21.62 -13.04 -25.66
N THR A 35 -22.61 -13.75 -25.12
CA THR A 35 -23.86 -14.16 -25.82
C THR A 35 -24.80 -14.90 -24.86
N ALA A 36 -26.10 -14.79 -25.15
CA ALA A 36 -27.24 -15.26 -24.34
C ALA A 36 -27.69 -16.69 -24.70
N ALA A 37 -28.57 -17.21 -23.81
CA ALA A 37 -29.57 -18.28 -23.99
C ALA A 37 -29.15 -19.75 -23.77
N ALA A 38 -29.71 -20.37 -22.71
CA ALA A 38 -30.64 -21.53 -22.80
C ALA A 38 -30.86 -22.17 -21.40
N GLN A 39 -32.10 -22.14 -20.90
CA GLN A 39 -32.57 -23.07 -19.85
C GLN A 39 -32.94 -24.41 -20.50
N PRO A 40 -32.82 -25.55 -19.78
CA PRO A 40 -34.02 -26.33 -19.44
C PRO A 40 -33.87 -27.12 -18.09
N PRO A 41 -34.78 -28.05 -17.76
CA PRO A 41 -35.97 -27.84 -16.95
C PRO A 41 -35.85 -28.39 -15.52
N SER A 42 -36.72 -27.89 -14.64
CA SER A 42 -36.95 -28.40 -13.28
C SER A 42 -37.57 -29.80 -13.27
N PRO A 43 -37.19 -30.66 -12.31
CA PRO A 43 -38.07 -31.71 -11.80
C PRO A 43 -38.52 -31.44 -10.36
N LEU A 44 -39.72 -31.95 -10.08
CA LEU A 44 -40.57 -31.67 -8.94
C LEU A 44 -40.08 -32.30 -7.62
N ALA A 45 -40.48 -31.61 -6.56
CA ALA A 45 -40.42 -31.84 -5.11
C ALA A 45 -40.33 -33.29 -4.56
N CYS A 46 -39.53 -33.42 -3.49
CA CYS A 46 -39.75 -34.38 -2.39
C CYS A 46 -39.19 -33.80 -1.05
N HIS A 47 -40.14 -33.43 -0.19
CA HIS A 47 -40.21 -33.38 1.29
C HIS A 47 -39.01 -33.73 2.23
N ASP A 48 -39.00 -32.90 3.28
CA ASP A 48 -38.70 -33.13 4.71
C ASP A 48 -37.27 -32.93 5.25
N SER A 49 -37.14 -31.81 5.96
CA SER A 49 -36.43 -31.61 7.23
C SER A 49 -35.15 -32.41 7.48
N SER A 50 -34.00 -31.72 7.40
CA SER A 50 -33.00 -31.66 8.49
C SER A 50 -31.65 -31.23 7.92
N VAL A 51 -31.21 -30.05 8.34
CA VAL A 51 -29.81 -29.63 8.42
C VAL A 51 -29.04 -29.72 7.10
N CYS A 52 -28.97 -28.60 6.38
CA CYS A 52 -27.80 -28.33 5.55
C CYS A 52 -26.66 -27.95 6.51
N PRO A 53 -25.59 -28.75 6.71
CA PRO A 53 -24.34 -28.18 7.17
C PRO A 53 -23.84 -27.33 6.01
N SER A 54 -24.14 -26.04 6.04
CA SER A 54 -23.41 -25.05 5.28
C SER A 54 -21.94 -25.25 5.66
N SER A 55 -21.21 -25.96 4.80
CA SER A 55 -19.79 -26.17 4.97
C SER A 55 -19.12 -24.80 5.07
N PRO A 56 -18.12 -24.64 5.94
CA PRO A 56 -17.62 -23.34 6.34
C PRO A 56 -16.87 -22.73 5.17
N LEU A 57 -17.50 -21.82 4.44
CA LEU A 57 -16.78 -20.91 3.56
C LEU A 57 -16.20 -19.74 4.38
N ASN A 58 -15.54 -20.08 5.49
CA ASN A 58 -14.53 -19.23 6.09
C ASN A 58 -13.17 -19.90 5.82
N SER A 59 -12.88 -20.11 4.53
CA SER A 59 -11.51 -20.22 4.11
C SER A 59 -10.86 -18.88 4.45
N PRO A 60 -9.77 -18.83 5.24
CA PRO A 60 -9.02 -17.61 5.38
C PRO A 60 -8.45 -17.33 3.99
N LEU A 61 -9.05 -16.39 3.25
CA LEU A 61 -8.40 -15.77 2.10
C LEU A 61 -7.11 -15.12 2.62
N ILE A 62 -6.02 -15.87 2.57
CA ILE A 62 -4.64 -15.37 2.54
C ILE A 62 -4.60 -14.40 1.34
N ARG A 63 -4.41 -13.08 1.39
CA ARG A 63 -4.40 -11.97 2.38
C ARG A 63 -4.83 -10.72 1.57
N PRO A 64 -5.35 -9.62 2.12
CA PRO A 64 -5.09 -8.33 1.48
C PRO A 64 -3.64 -7.92 1.76
N PHE A 65 -2.88 -7.83 0.67
CA PHE A 65 -1.64 -7.10 0.44
C PHE A 65 -1.57 -5.74 1.17
N SER A 66 -0.35 -5.20 1.28
CA SER A 66 -0.03 -3.85 1.77
C SER A 66 -1.24 -2.92 1.86
N HIS A 67 -1.66 -2.60 3.07
CA HIS A 67 -2.73 -1.63 3.25
C HIS A 67 -2.28 -0.30 2.65
N ALA A 68 -3.18 0.33 1.89
CA ALA A 68 -2.94 1.66 1.38
C ALA A 68 -2.52 2.56 2.55
N PRO A 69 -1.46 3.40 2.38
CA PRO A 69 -1.10 4.38 3.39
C PRO A 69 -2.32 5.26 3.71
N GLU A 70 -2.52 5.52 4.99
CA GLU A 70 -3.61 6.37 5.46
C GLU A 70 -3.04 7.67 6.00
N VAL A 71 -3.65 8.80 5.64
CA VAL A 71 -3.25 10.12 6.14
C VAL A 71 -4.36 10.62 7.05
N ARG A 72 -4.08 10.87 8.33
CA ARG A 72 -5.11 11.15 9.34
C ARG A 72 -4.64 12.15 10.39
N ASN A 73 -5.53 12.43 11.35
CA ASN A 73 -5.20 13.13 12.60
C ASN A 73 -4.40 14.44 12.35
N PRO A 74 -4.99 15.41 11.61
CA PRO A 74 -4.33 16.68 11.37
C PRO A 74 -4.07 17.40 12.70
N ARG A 75 -2.86 17.95 12.86
CA ARG A 75 -2.52 18.77 14.04
C ARG A 75 -1.87 20.07 13.59
N THR A 76 -2.37 21.17 14.12
CA THR A 76 -1.81 22.49 13.87
C THR A 76 -0.88 22.86 15.01
N HIS A 77 0.35 23.23 14.65
CA HIS A 77 1.43 23.58 15.56
C HIS A 77 1.83 25.03 15.38
N GLY A 78 2.58 25.56 16.34
CA GLY A 78 3.14 26.90 16.30
C GLY A 78 2.14 28.00 16.65
N MET A 79 2.59 29.25 16.55
CA MET A 79 1.80 30.44 16.85
C MET A 79 2.02 31.51 15.78
N GLY A 80 0.95 32.24 15.44
CA GLY A 80 0.98 33.33 14.46
C GLY A 80 1.49 32.88 13.07
N ARG A 81 2.58 33.52 12.60
CA ARG A 81 3.11 33.27 11.25
C ARG A 81 3.82 31.92 11.10
N SER A 82 4.31 31.36 12.21
CA SER A 82 5.03 30.08 12.23
C SER A 82 4.09 28.87 12.33
N MET A 83 2.78 29.08 12.20
CA MET A 83 1.81 27.99 12.26
C MET A 83 1.93 27.05 11.05
N TYR A 84 1.81 25.74 11.29
CA TYR A 84 1.73 24.72 10.25
C TYR A 84 0.87 23.55 10.70
N THR A 85 0.26 22.85 9.74
CA THR A 85 -0.50 21.63 10.00
C THR A 85 0.30 20.43 9.49
N ASP A 86 0.54 19.46 10.36
CA ASP A 86 1.09 18.16 10.01
C ASP A 86 0.01 17.08 10.03
N TYR A 87 0.30 15.97 9.38
CA TYR A 87 -0.59 14.83 9.26
C TYR A 87 0.11 13.58 9.71
N GLU A 88 -0.63 12.69 10.36
CA GLU A 88 -0.16 11.35 10.69
C GLU A 88 -0.29 10.46 9.46
N ILE A 89 0.83 9.88 9.01
CA ILE A 89 0.88 8.89 7.95
C ILE A 89 1.01 7.52 8.61
N VAL A 90 -0.01 6.69 8.49
CA VAL A 90 0.01 5.30 8.94
C VAL A 90 0.26 4.43 7.72
N CYS A 91 1.38 3.71 7.70
CA CYS A 91 1.71 2.77 6.65
C CYS A 91 1.76 1.35 7.21
N ARG A 92 1.03 0.42 6.61
CA ARG A 92 1.08 -1.01 6.95
C ARG A 92 1.31 -1.80 5.68
N THR A 93 2.46 -2.45 5.57
CA THR A 93 2.89 -3.05 4.32
C THR A 93 3.67 -4.33 4.55
N ASN A 94 3.57 -5.26 3.60
CA ASN A 94 4.41 -6.44 3.48
C ASN A 94 5.34 -6.35 2.26
N ILE A 95 5.41 -5.17 1.61
CA ILE A 95 6.27 -4.94 0.44
C ILE A 95 7.74 -4.96 0.92
N PRO A 96 8.63 -5.79 0.32
CA PRO A 96 10.03 -5.95 0.76
C PRO A 96 10.88 -4.68 0.68
N ALA A 97 10.49 -3.69 -0.12
CA ALA A 97 11.16 -2.39 -0.22
C ALA A 97 11.09 -1.58 1.09
N PHE A 98 10.20 -1.95 2.00
CA PHE A 98 9.99 -1.28 3.28
C PHE A 98 10.52 -2.12 4.43
N LYS A 99 11.27 -1.49 5.33
CA LYS A 99 11.93 -2.16 6.47
C LYS A 99 10.93 -2.55 7.56
N LEU A 100 9.94 -1.69 7.80
CA LEU A 100 8.94 -1.89 8.84
C LEU A 100 7.63 -2.43 8.25
N ARG A 101 7.00 -3.39 8.93
CA ARG A 101 5.67 -3.87 8.55
C ARG A 101 4.55 -2.89 8.87
N ALA A 102 4.78 -2.05 9.89
CA ALA A 102 3.90 -0.97 10.27
C ALA A 102 4.74 0.23 10.73
N SER A 103 4.35 1.44 10.33
CA SER A 103 4.95 2.69 10.77
C SER A 103 3.88 3.76 10.95
N SER A 104 4.13 4.71 11.86
CA SER A 104 3.39 5.96 11.97
C SER A 104 4.39 7.10 12.02
N VAL A 105 4.31 8.02 11.07
CA VAL A 105 5.20 9.20 10.97
C VAL A 105 4.36 10.46 10.79
N ARG A 106 4.89 11.62 11.18
CA ARG A 106 4.21 12.90 10.97
C ARG A 106 4.93 13.75 9.93
N ARG A 107 4.18 14.25 8.95
CA ARG A 107 4.71 15.09 7.86
C ARG A 107 3.79 16.28 7.62
N ARG A 108 4.37 17.45 7.40
CA ARG A 108 3.63 18.65 6.94
C ARG A 108 3.66 18.74 5.42
N TYR A 109 2.76 19.55 4.86
CA TYR A 109 2.62 19.71 3.40
C TYR A 109 3.94 20.04 2.68
N SER A 110 4.76 20.93 3.24
CA SER A 110 6.05 21.29 2.62
C SER A 110 7.04 20.12 2.57
N ASP A 111 6.92 19.14 3.48
CA ASP A 111 7.76 17.94 3.42
C ASP A 111 7.34 17.06 2.23
N PHE A 112 6.04 17.05 1.89
CA PHE A 112 5.54 16.40 0.67
C PHE A 112 5.98 17.14 -0.59
N GLU A 113 5.98 18.48 -0.60
CA GLU A 113 6.52 19.27 -1.72
C GLU A 113 7.98 18.86 -1.99
N TYR A 114 8.82 18.87 -0.95
CA TYR A 114 10.21 18.47 -1.05
C TYR A 114 10.39 17.00 -1.46
N PHE A 115 9.60 16.09 -0.89
CA PHE A 115 9.62 14.67 -1.23
C PHE A 115 9.27 14.43 -2.70
N ARG A 116 8.23 15.08 -3.21
CA ARG A 116 7.83 14.99 -4.62
C ARG A 116 8.95 15.46 -5.55
N ASP A 117 9.58 16.60 -5.24
CA ASP A 117 10.68 17.13 -6.04
C ASP A 117 11.86 16.15 -6.12
N ILE A 118 12.17 15.44 -5.04
CA ILE A 118 13.21 14.41 -5.06
C ILE A 118 12.77 13.20 -5.90
N LEU A 119 11.53 12.72 -5.74
CA LEU A 119 11.03 11.61 -6.55
C LEU A 119 11.09 11.90 -8.04
N GLU A 120 10.74 13.11 -8.46
CA GLU A 120 10.83 13.54 -9.86
C GLU A 120 12.28 13.52 -10.38
N ARG A 121 13.25 13.89 -9.54
CA ARG A 121 14.68 13.85 -9.89
C ARG A 121 15.26 12.44 -9.93
N GLU A 122 14.84 11.55 -9.03
CA GLU A 122 15.32 10.16 -8.97
C GLU A 122 14.70 9.29 -10.07
N SER A 123 13.48 9.59 -10.52
CA SER A 123 12.68 8.69 -11.37
C SER A 123 12.18 9.35 -12.66
N ALA A 124 13.09 9.60 -13.62
CA ALA A 124 12.74 10.23 -14.91
C ALA A 124 11.74 9.46 -15.79
N ARG A 125 11.52 8.16 -15.51
CA ARG A 125 10.59 7.29 -16.28
C ARG A 125 9.20 7.20 -15.65
N VAL A 126 8.99 7.79 -14.48
CA VAL A 126 7.74 7.70 -13.73
C VAL A 126 7.11 9.07 -13.62
N THR A 127 5.87 9.20 -14.10
CA THR A 127 5.10 10.44 -13.90
C THR A 127 4.65 10.52 -12.45
N ILE A 128 5.27 11.41 -11.68
CA ILE A 128 4.94 11.59 -10.26
C ILE A 128 3.60 12.35 -10.14
N PRO A 129 2.60 11.80 -9.41
CA PRO A 129 1.30 12.44 -9.29
C PRO A 129 1.41 13.84 -8.68
N PRO A 130 0.52 14.77 -9.04
CA PRO A 130 0.49 16.10 -8.44
C PRO A 130 0.04 16.03 -6.96
N LEU A 131 0.58 16.94 -6.14
CA LEU A 131 0.07 17.16 -4.79
C LEU A 131 -1.24 17.95 -4.83
N PRO A 132 -2.07 17.90 -3.77
CA PRO A 132 -3.20 18.81 -3.64
C PRO A 132 -2.72 20.26 -3.74
N GLY A 133 -3.52 21.10 -4.37
CA GLY A 133 -3.16 22.48 -4.73
C GLY A 133 -2.71 23.32 -3.53
N LYS A 134 -1.79 24.25 -3.80
CA LYS A 134 -1.31 25.20 -2.79
C LYS A 134 -2.43 26.18 -2.45
N VAL A 135 -2.79 26.25 -1.18
CA VAL A 135 -3.84 27.13 -0.69
C VAL A 135 -3.21 28.42 -0.19
N PHE A 136 -3.56 29.53 -0.83
CA PHE A 136 -3.01 30.87 -0.53
C PHE A 136 -3.85 31.66 0.48
N THR A 137 -5.10 31.25 0.74
CA THR A 137 -6.04 31.92 1.65
C THR A 137 -6.71 30.92 2.59
N ASN A 138 -6.89 31.30 3.86
CA ASN A 138 -7.53 30.48 4.89
C ASN A 138 -6.96 29.05 5.01
N ARG A 139 -5.63 28.90 4.99
CA ARG A 139 -4.94 27.59 4.95
C ARG A 139 -5.18 26.65 6.14
N PHE A 140 -5.90 27.12 7.15
CA PHE A 140 -6.21 26.41 8.39
C PHE A 140 -7.70 26.14 8.57
N SER A 141 -8.54 26.40 7.55
CA SER A 141 -9.93 25.95 7.60
C SER A 141 -10.00 24.43 7.49
N ASP A 142 -11.02 23.84 8.13
CA ASP A 142 -11.22 22.39 8.15
C ASP A 142 -11.36 21.81 6.74
N ASP A 143 -12.06 22.52 5.83
CA ASP A 143 -12.19 22.11 4.42
C ASP A 143 -10.84 22.01 3.70
N VAL A 144 -9.94 22.96 3.96
CA VAL A 144 -8.60 22.96 3.37
C VAL A 144 -7.76 21.84 3.97
N ILE A 145 -7.85 21.66 5.29
CA ILE A 145 -7.11 20.62 6.00
C ILE A 145 -7.53 19.24 5.51
N GLU A 146 -8.83 18.98 5.38
CA GLU A 146 -9.38 17.70 4.94
C GLU A 146 -9.15 17.47 3.44
N GLY A 147 -9.41 18.48 2.59
CA GLY A 147 -9.12 18.39 1.16
C GLY A 147 -7.64 18.10 0.88
N ARG A 148 -6.74 18.71 1.67
CA ARG A 148 -5.31 18.41 1.62
C ARG A 148 -5.02 17.00 2.13
N ARG A 149 -5.56 16.58 3.27
CA ARG A 149 -5.38 15.23 3.82
C ARG A 149 -5.72 14.16 2.78
N ALA A 150 -6.91 14.25 2.16
CA ALA A 150 -7.38 13.33 1.14
C ALA A 150 -6.48 13.33 -0.12
N GLY A 151 -6.01 14.50 -0.55
CA GLY A 151 -5.08 14.62 -1.68
C GLY A 151 -3.71 13.99 -1.39
N LEU A 152 -3.18 14.19 -0.18
CA LEU A 152 -1.92 13.59 0.26
C LEU A 152 -2.03 12.06 0.37
N GLU A 153 -3.15 11.55 0.86
CA GLU A 153 -3.44 10.11 0.91
C GLU A 153 -3.47 9.49 -0.49
N LYS A 154 -4.18 10.14 -1.42
CA LYS A 154 -4.23 9.70 -2.82
C LYS A 154 -2.84 9.68 -3.46
N PHE A 155 -2.03 10.71 -3.20
CA PHE A 155 -0.65 10.78 -3.65
C PHE A 155 0.18 9.60 -3.13
N LEU A 156 0.15 9.35 -1.81
CA LEU A 156 0.90 8.25 -1.20
C LEU A 156 0.44 6.87 -1.69
N ARG A 157 -0.86 6.66 -1.87
CA ARG A 157 -1.39 5.39 -2.38
C ARG A 157 -0.81 5.04 -3.75
N ILE A 158 -0.63 6.03 -4.62
CA ILE A 158 -0.01 5.85 -5.94
C ILE A 158 1.49 5.60 -5.79
N VAL A 159 2.18 6.46 -5.05
CA VAL A 159 3.65 6.46 -4.95
C VAL A 159 4.19 5.23 -4.22
N VAL A 160 3.61 4.90 -3.06
CA VAL A 160 4.01 3.73 -2.26
C VAL A 160 3.71 2.42 -2.99
N GLY A 161 2.63 2.38 -3.78
CA GLY A 161 2.26 1.21 -4.56
C GLY A 161 3.03 1.04 -5.87
N HIS A 162 3.88 1.99 -6.26
CA HIS A 162 4.52 1.99 -7.58
C HIS A 162 5.84 1.18 -7.58
N PRO A 163 5.95 0.06 -8.30
CA PRO A 163 7.11 -0.83 -8.24
C PRO A 163 8.45 -0.16 -8.59
N LEU A 164 8.45 0.74 -9.57
CA LEU A 164 9.67 1.47 -9.96
C LEU A 164 10.10 2.50 -8.90
N LEU A 165 9.17 3.05 -8.11
CA LEU A 165 9.53 3.96 -7.02
C LEU A 165 9.99 3.18 -5.79
N GLN A 166 9.39 2.02 -5.53
CA GLN A 166 9.81 1.10 -4.47
C GLN A 166 11.26 0.62 -4.62
N THR A 167 11.69 0.35 -5.86
CA THR A 167 13.04 -0.15 -6.16
C THR A 167 14.02 0.97 -6.51
N GLY A 168 13.54 2.04 -7.14
CA GLY A 168 14.36 3.12 -7.69
C GLY A 168 14.56 4.34 -6.78
N SER A 169 13.69 4.55 -5.79
CA SER A 169 13.78 5.71 -4.90
C SER A 169 14.45 5.40 -3.57
N LYS A 170 15.44 6.20 -3.19
CA LYS A 170 16.11 6.09 -1.88
C LYS A 170 15.33 6.80 -0.78
N VAL A 171 14.44 7.73 -1.14
CA VAL A 171 13.70 8.57 -0.18
C VAL A 171 12.32 8.03 0.15
N LEU A 172 11.74 7.16 -0.68
CA LEU A 172 10.38 6.64 -0.48
C LEU A 172 10.21 5.97 0.88
N ALA A 173 11.03 4.96 1.19
CA ALA A 173 10.93 4.24 2.46
C ALA A 173 11.21 5.15 3.66
N ALA A 174 12.21 6.04 3.55
CA ALA A 174 12.54 6.99 4.59
C ALA A 174 11.40 7.98 4.88
N PHE A 175 10.67 8.42 3.84
CA PHE A 175 9.58 9.37 4.02
C PHE A 175 8.41 8.80 4.82
N VAL A 176 8.01 7.55 4.54
CA VAL A 176 6.85 6.90 5.19
C VAL A 176 7.19 6.06 6.42
N GLN A 177 8.47 5.74 6.67
CA GLN A 177 8.90 4.92 7.82
C GLN A 177 9.97 5.56 8.70
N GLY A 178 10.71 6.54 8.18
CA GLY A 178 11.75 7.21 8.93
C GLY A 178 11.19 8.25 9.88
N GLU A 179 11.79 8.36 11.06
CA GLU A 179 11.55 9.47 11.97
C GLU A 179 11.97 10.78 11.30
N GLY A 180 11.16 11.83 11.48
CA GLY A 180 11.32 13.12 10.81
C GLY A 180 12.25 14.06 11.52
#